data_AF-A0A3L7BU78-F1
#
_entry.id   AF-A0A3L7BU78-F1
#
_cell.length_a   1.000
_cell.length_b   1.000
_cell.length_c   1.000
_cell.angle_alpha   90.00
_cell.angle_beta   90.00
_cell.angle_gamma   90.00
#
_symmetry.space_group_name_H-M   'P 1'
#
loop_
_entity.id
_entity.type
_entity.pdbx_description
1 polymer ?
#
loop_
_entity_poly.entity_id
_entity_poly.type
_entity_poly.pdbx_seq_one_letter_code
_entity_poly.pdbx_strand_id
1 'polypeptide(L)'
;MATFDEWLDAYDVVYRALPVSSDLRCPNCGHRTLRLVFTGPSGSGYGYASFWCDTCLEGIHLSRVPIPDGVPARSLDAPAEERHGDIPSYRIVT
;
A
#
# COMPACT_ATOMS: atom_id res chain seq x y z
N MET A 1 -16.03 -5.46 -9.77
CA MET A 1 -14.93 -4.51 -9.57
C MET A 1 -15.18 -3.88 -8.22
N ALA A 2 -14.23 -4.00 -7.30
CA ALA A 2 -14.36 -3.39 -5.98
C ALA A 2 -14.31 -1.85 -6.08
N THR A 3 -15.04 -1.16 -5.21
CA THR A 3 -15.08 0.31 -5.12
C THR A 3 -13.87 0.85 -4.37
N PHE A 4 -13.63 2.17 -4.44
CA PHE A 4 -12.60 2.81 -3.64
C PHE A 4 -12.81 2.61 -2.14
N ASP A 5 -14.05 2.69 -1.66
CA ASP A 5 -14.39 2.50 -0.24
C ASP A 5 -14.07 1.07 0.24
N GLU A 6 -14.36 0.05 -0.57
CA GLU A 6 -14.01 -1.34 -0.24
C GLU A 6 -12.48 -1.55 -0.18
N TRP A 7 -11.72 -0.84 -1.03
CA TRP A 7 -10.27 -0.81 -0.97
C TRP A 7 -9.74 -0.04 0.24
N LEU A 8 -10.43 1.03 0.66
CA LEU A 8 -10.08 1.81 1.84
C LEU A 8 -10.32 1.02 3.13
N ASP A 9 -11.42 0.27 3.21
CA ASP A 9 -11.70 -0.66 4.30
C ASP A 9 -10.63 -1.77 4.38
N ALA A 10 -10.26 -2.33 3.22
CA ALA A 10 -9.18 -3.31 3.15
C ALA A 10 -7.84 -2.73 3.58
N TYR A 11 -7.54 -1.48 3.21
CA TYR A 11 -6.35 -0.77 3.65
C TYR A 11 -6.34 -0.59 5.17
N ASP A 12 -7.44 -0.15 5.79
CA ASP A 12 -7.52 0.06 7.25
C ASP A 12 -7.26 -1.23 8.03
N VAL A 13 -7.82 -2.36 7.56
CA VAL A 13 -7.56 -3.69 8.15
C VAL A 13 -6.08 -4.08 8.05
N VAL A 14 -5.46 -3.90 6.87
CA VAL A 14 -4.03 -4.24 6.67
C VAL A 14 -3.14 -3.30 7.47
N TYR A 15 -3.43 -1.99 7.47
CA TYR A 15 -2.69 -0.96 8.19
C TYR A 15 -2.66 -1.25 9.70
N ARG A 16 -3.79 -1.62 10.30
CA ARG A 16 -3.88 -1.94 11.73
C ARG A 16 -3.18 -3.24 12.13
N ALA A 17 -2.92 -4.13 11.17
CA ALA A 17 -2.20 -5.38 11.40
C ALA A 17 -0.67 -5.21 11.38
N LEU A 18 -0.17 -4.07 10.89
CA LEU A 18 1.27 -3.81 10.81
C LEU A 18 1.95 -3.88 12.19
N PRO A 19 3.21 -4.36 12.25
CA PRO A 19 4.07 -4.77 11.12
C PRO A 19 3.83 -6.21 10.63
N VAL A 20 2.82 -6.91 11.16
CA VAL A 20 2.51 -8.30 10.80
C VAL A 20 1.75 -8.34 9.47
N SER A 21 1.90 -9.44 8.72
CA SER A 21 1.11 -9.68 7.50
C SER A 21 -0.36 -9.96 7.83
N SER A 22 -1.27 -9.35 7.09
CA SER A 22 -2.71 -9.66 7.15
C SER A 22 -3.07 -10.79 6.18
N ASP A 23 -3.95 -11.72 6.61
CA ASP A 23 -4.55 -12.78 5.78
C ASP A 23 -5.78 -12.30 4.99
N LEU A 24 -6.00 -10.99 4.93
CA LEU A 24 -7.12 -10.38 4.23
C LEU A 24 -7.10 -10.77 2.75
N ARG A 25 -8.29 -11.10 2.24
CA ARG A 25 -8.50 -11.37 0.82
C ARG A 25 -8.67 -10.05 0.07
N CYS A 26 -8.10 -9.96 -1.12
CA CYS A 26 -8.31 -8.85 -2.03
C CYS A 26 -9.81 -8.62 -2.26
N PRO A 27 -10.32 -7.39 -2.08
CA PRO A 27 -11.75 -7.10 -2.24
C PRO A 27 -12.23 -7.30 -3.68
N ASN A 28 -11.33 -7.22 -4.66
CA ASN A 28 -11.68 -7.38 -6.07
C ASN A 28 -11.66 -8.85 -6.54
N CYS A 29 -10.63 -9.63 -6.21
CA CYS A 29 -10.41 -10.96 -6.78
C CYS A 29 -10.33 -12.11 -5.75
N GLY A 30 -10.37 -11.81 -4.45
CA GLY A 30 -10.39 -12.82 -3.38
C GLY A 30 -9.05 -13.48 -3.03
N HIS A 31 -7.97 -13.23 -3.79
CA HIS A 31 -6.63 -13.75 -3.48
C HIS A 31 -5.98 -13.04 -2.28
N ARG A 32 -5.12 -13.74 -1.53
CA ARG A 32 -4.39 -13.22 -0.36
C ARG A 32 -3.00 -12.70 -0.73
N THR A 33 -2.97 -11.79 -1.69
CA THR A 33 -1.72 -11.24 -2.26
C THR A 33 -1.72 -9.72 -2.19
N LEU A 34 -2.32 -9.17 -1.13
CA LEU A 34 -2.33 -7.74 -0.86
C LEU A 34 -0.93 -7.27 -0.42
N ARG A 35 -0.50 -6.15 -0.97
CA ARG A 35 0.79 -5.50 -0.72
C ARG A 35 0.56 -4.05 -0.32
N LEU A 36 1.30 -3.62 0.69
CA LEU A 36 1.31 -2.24 1.18
C LEU A 36 2.76 -1.77 1.25
N VAL A 37 3.06 -0.67 0.55
CA VAL A 37 4.37 -0.02 0.61
C VAL A 37 4.18 1.45 0.94
N PHE A 38 4.95 1.92 1.92
CA PHE A 38 5.03 3.33 2.25
C PHE A 38 6.21 4.00 1.53
N THR A 39 5.98 5.22 1.09
CA THR A 39 7.02 6.10 0.54
C THR A 39 6.88 7.48 1.16
N GLY A 40 7.94 8.03 1.75
CA GLY A 40 7.85 9.32 2.42
C GLY A 40 9.21 10.01 2.63
N PRO A 41 9.21 11.28 3.06
CA PRO A 41 10.43 11.95 3.51
C PRO A 41 11.02 11.21 4.72
N SER A 42 12.35 11.13 4.81
CA SER A 42 13.01 10.45 5.92
C SER A 42 12.70 11.15 7.25
N GLY A 43 12.23 10.40 8.25
CA GLY A 43 11.97 10.91 9.60
C GLY A 43 10.72 11.79 9.77
N SER A 44 9.85 11.90 8.76
CA SER A 44 8.64 12.73 8.82
C SER A 44 7.47 12.08 9.59
N GLY A 45 7.44 10.75 9.69
CA GLY A 45 6.30 10.00 10.23
C GLY A 45 5.06 9.98 9.32
N TYR A 46 5.15 10.49 8.09
CA TYR A 46 4.05 10.50 7.12
C TYR A 46 4.56 10.35 5.67
N GLY A 47 3.70 9.86 4.79
CA GLY A 47 4.03 9.72 3.37
C GLY A 47 2.86 9.29 2.51
N TYR A 48 3.14 8.49 1.51
CA TYR A 48 2.20 7.89 0.59
C TYR A 48 2.08 6.40 0.87
N ALA A 49 0.89 5.83 0.70
CA ALA A 49 0.68 4.39 0.65
C ALA A 49 0.32 3.96 -0.76
N SER A 50 1.10 3.03 -1.30
CA SER A 50 0.72 2.22 -2.45
C SER A 50 0.16 0.90 -1.93
N PHE A 51 -1.11 0.62 -2.20
CA PHE A 51 -1.80 -0.57 -1.72
C PHE A 51 -2.47 -1.30 -2.87
N TRP A 52 -2.04 -2.52 -3.18
CA TRP A 52 -2.50 -3.27 -4.36
C TRP A 52 -2.56 -4.77 -4.11
N CYS A 53 -3.12 -5.51 -5.07
CA CYS A 53 -3.07 -6.97 -5.11
C CYS A 53 -2.13 -7.45 -6.23
N ASP A 54 -1.13 -8.28 -5.93
CA ASP A 54 -0.20 -8.83 -6.94
C ASP A 54 -0.91 -9.72 -7.99
N THR A 55 -2.12 -10.21 -7.71
CA THR A 55 -2.85 -11.10 -8.62
C THR A 55 -3.70 -10.35 -9.63
N CYS A 56 -4.48 -9.34 -9.23
CA CYS A 56 -5.36 -8.63 -10.16
C CYS A 56 -4.79 -7.28 -10.62
N LEU A 57 -3.67 -6.82 -10.06
CA LEU A 57 -3.04 -5.54 -10.37
C LEU A 57 -4.02 -4.36 -10.30
N GLU A 58 -4.85 -4.37 -9.26
CA GLU A 58 -5.69 -3.24 -8.86
C GLU A 58 -5.32 -2.82 -7.45
N GLY A 59 -5.61 -1.56 -7.13
CA GLY A 59 -5.29 -1.00 -5.83
C GLY A 59 -5.67 0.46 -5.70
N ILE A 60 -5.26 1.06 -4.60
CA ILE A 60 -5.42 2.49 -4.31
C ILE A 60 -4.08 3.13 -3.97
N HIS A 61 -4.03 4.44 -4.13
CA HIS A 61 -2.92 5.26 -3.70
C HIS A 61 -3.42 6.34 -2.74
N LEU A 62 -2.88 6.37 -1.53
CA LEU A 62 -3.27 7.31 -0.50
C LEU A 62 -2.14 8.30 -0.23
N SER A 63 -2.49 9.59 -0.13
CA SER A 63 -1.56 10.67 0.16
C SER A 63 -1.62 11.07 1.64
N ARG A 64 -0.48 11.47 2.19
CA ARG A 64 -0.34 11.96 3.58
C ARG A 64 -0.85 10.98 4.63
N VAL A 65 -0.57 9.70 4.43
CA VAL A 65 -0.84 8.67 5.44
C VAL A 65 0.22 8.71 6.53
N PRO A 66 -0.13 8.48 7.81
CA PRO A 66 0.87 8.22 8.84
C PRO A 66 1.64 6.94 8.51
N ILE A 67 2.94 6.93 8.80
CA ILE A 67 3.79 5.75 8.68
C ILE A 67 4.08 5.27 10.10
N PRO A 68 3.58 4.08 10.51
CA PRO A 68 3.82 3.58 11.86
C PRO A 68 5.32 3.35 12.14
N ASP A 69 5.72 3.57 13.39
CA ASP A 69 7.08 3.26 13.84
C ASP A 69 7.42 1.79 13.61
N GLY A 70 8.66 1.52 13.19
CA GLY A 70 9.13 0.16 12.91
C GLY A 70 8.62 -0.44 11.58
N VAL A 71 7.80 0.28 10.81
CA VAL A 71 7.40 -0.13 9.46
C VAL A 71 8.36 0.48 8.44
N PRO A 72 8.96 -0.32 7.53
CA PRO A 72 9.82 0.20 6.49
C PRO A 72 9.06 1.17 5.56
N ALA A 73 9.66 2.32 5.31
CA ALA A 73 9.22 3.26 4.29
C ALA A 73 10.37 3.59 3.34
N ARG A 74 10.06 3.68 2.05
CA ARG A 74 11.01 4.10 1.02
C ARG A 74 11.18 5.61 1.08
N SER A 75 12.42 6.08 0.95
CA SER A 75 12.70 7.52 0.95
C SER A 75 12.27 8.17 -0.37
N LEU A 76 11.65 9.35 -0.31
CA LEU A 76 11.42 10.20 -1.48
C LEU A 76 12.72 10.75 -2.07
N ASP A 77 13.82 10.74 -1.31
CA ASP A 77 15.13 11.19 -1.78
C ASP A 77 15.92 10.07 -2.48
N ALA A 78 15.46 8.80 -2.37
CA ALA A 78 16.12 7.66 -3.02
C ALA A 78 15.92 7.68 -4.55
N PRO A 79 16.83 7.08 -5.33
CA PRO A 79 16.67 6.88 -6.78
C PRO A 79 15.32 6.22 -7.13
N ALA A 80 14.81 6.49 -8.34
CA ALA A 80 13.49 6.01 -8.75
C ALA A 80 13.40 4.47 -8.74
N GLU A 81 14.49 3.80 -9.08
CA GLU A 81 14.63 2.35 -9.09
C GLU A 81 14.43 1.76 -7.69
N GLU A 82 15.05 2.37 -6.67
CA GLU A 82 14.89 1.96 -5.28
C GLU A 82 13.50 2.30 -4.73
N ARG A 83 12.94 3.44 -5.18
CA ARG A 83 11.63 3.91 -4.73
C ARG A 83 10.48 3.06 -5.29
N HIS A 84 10.59 2.61 -6.53
CA HIS A 84 9.49 1.98 -7.27
C HIS A 84 9.74 0.56 -7.75
N GLY A 85 10.95 0.00 -7.58
CA GLY A 85 11.38 -1.26 -8.23
C GLY A 85 10.38 -2.42 -8.13
N ASP A 86 9.77 -2.61 -6.95
CA ASP A 86 8.81 -3.71 -6.73
C ASP A 86 7.34 -3.27 -6.73
N ILE A 87 7.04 -2.00 -7.02
CA ILE A 87 5.66 -1.52 -7.14
C ILE A 87 5.26 -1.68 -8.62
N PRO A 88 4.35 -2.61 -8.95
CA PRO A 88 3.95 -2.79 -10.34
C PRO A 88 3.13 -1.61 -10.84
N SER A 89 3.01 -1.48 -12.16
CA SER A 89 2.00 -0.61 -12.77
C SER A 89 0.61 -1.21 -12.59
N TYR A 90 0.01 -1.04 -11.41
CA TYR A 90 -1.36 -1.45 -11.11
C TYR A 90 -2.36 -0.35 -11.46
N ARG A 91 -3.61 -0.74 -11.76
CA ARG A 91 -4.70 0.21 -12.01
C ARG A 91 -5.18 0.81 -10.68
N ILE A 92 -5.11 2.13 -10.57
CA ILE A 92 -5.68 2.86 -9.43
C ILE A 92 -7.21 2.87 -9.55
N VAL A 93 -7.86 2.43 -8.47
CA VAL A 93 -9.30 2.55 -8.27
C VAL A 93 -9.57 3.94 -7.65
N THR A 94 -10.57 4.65 -8.18
CA THR A 94 -10.96 6.01 -7.79
C THR A 94 -12.46 6.10 -7.63
#